data_AF-A0A0C9YPT0-F1
#
_entry.id   AF-A0A0C9YPT0-F1
#
_cell.length_a   1.000
_cell.length_b   1.000
_cell.length_c   1.000
_cell.angle_alpha   90.00
_cell.angle_beta   90.00
_cell.angle_gamma   90.00
#
_symmetry.space_group_name_H-M   'P 1'
#
loop_
_entity.id
_entity.type
_entity.pdbx_description
1 polymer ?
#
loop_
_entity_poly.entity_id
_entity_poly.type
_entity_poly.pdbx_seq_one_letter_code
_entity_poly.pdbx_strand_id
1 'polypeptide(L)'
;SVVQLHMIFHPVHSDLLAVYVQSFNIVSQHGNMNNLNAGTGTHLVRHAVWSNGSRISDMIPVTQIHSPAHLIPHFGKEAHPWLTSKSCYELSSDFWLNKYWSKEFYYTLST
;
A
#
# COMPACT_ATOMS: atom_id res chain seq x y z
N SER A 1 2.89 -2.74 17.50
CA SER A 1 3.22 -2.74 16.07
C SER A 1 2.20 -3.63 15.37
N VAL A 2 1.39 -3.10 14.45
CA VAL A 2 0.41 -3.91 13.69
C VAL A 2 1.05 -4.22 12.35
N VAL A 3 1.51 -5.46 12.17
CA VAL A 3 2.00 -5.97 10.90
C VAL A 3 0.80 -6.57 10.18
N GLN A 4 0.33 -5.90 9.12
CA GLN A 4 -0.74 -6.43 8.29
C GLN A 4 -0.13 -7.39 7.26
N LEU A 5 -0.32 -8.68 7.50
CA LEU A 5 0.09 -9.76 6.61
C LEU A 5 -0.99 -9.96 5.53
N HIS A 6 -0.71 -9.63 4.27
CA HIS A 6 -1.57 -10.05 3.17
C HIS A 6 -1.37 -11.55 2.93
N MET A 7 -2.46 -12.30 2.99
CA MET A 7 -2.47 -13.77 3.04
C MET A 7 -1.70 -14.40 1.87
N ILE A 8 -0.85 -15.38 2.22
CA ILE A 8 -0.22 -16.29 1.27
C ILE A 8 -1.20 -17.44 1.04
N PHE A 9 -1.64 -17.60 -0.20
CA PHE A 9 -2.46 -18.73 -0.64
C PHE A 9 -1.57 -19.83 -1.22
N HIS A 10 -2.01 -21.08 -1.04
CA HIS A 10 -1.54 -22.21 -1.82
C HIS A 10 -2.64 -22.52 -2.84
N PRO A 11 -2.53 -22.08 -4.10
CA PRO A 11 -3.56 -22.35 -5.10
C PRO A 11 -3.71 -23.86 -5.28
N VAL A 12 -4.95 -24.35 -5.35
CA VAL A 12 -5.22 -25.77 -5.60
C VAL A 12 -4.64 -26.12 -6.98
N HIS A 13 -3.77 -27.13 -7.04
CA HIS A 13 -2.99 -27.56 -8.23
C HIS A 13 -1.76 -26.71 -8.60
N SER A 14 -1.26 -25.85 -7.70
CA SER A 14 0.02 -25.17 -7.87
C SER A 14 0.91 -25.40 -6.66
N ASP A 15 2.15 -25.80 -6.88
CA ASP A 15 3.18 -25.89 -5.82
C ASP A 15 3.73 -24.50 -5.42
N LEU A 16 3.25 -23.43 -6.06
CA LEU A 16 3.72 -22.08 -5.82
C LEU A 16 2.84 -21.36 -4.79
N LEU A 17 3.49 -20.83 -3.76
CA LEU A 17 2.88 -19.87 -2.86
C LEU A 17 2.57 -18.58 -3.62
N ALA A 18 1.32 -18.16 -3.58
CA ALA A 18 0.85 -16.94 -4.23
C ALA A 18 0.30 -15.95 -3.21
N VAL A 19 0.33 -14.67 -3.53
CA VAL A 19 -0.22 -13.60 -2.69
C VAL A 19 -1.22 -12.79 -3.47
N TYR A 20 -2.28 -12.38 -2.79
CA TYR A 20 -3.20 -11.39 -3.32
C TYR A 20 -2.62 -9.98 -3.17
N VAL A 21 -2.51 -9.25 -4.28
CA VAL A 21 -1.98 -7.89 -4.33
C VAL A 21 -3.01 -6.91 -4.84
N GLN A 22 -2.99 -5.70 -4.30
CA GLN A 22 -3.76 -4.56 -4.79
C GLN A 22 -2.80 -3.54 -5.38
N SER A 23 -3.16 -3.01 -6.54
CA SER A 23 -2.34 -2.04 -7.25
C SER A 23 -2.65 -0.62 -6.79
N PHE A 24 -1.62 0.23 -6.78
CA PHE A 24 -1.73 1.64 -6.43
C PHE A 24 -1.08 2.51 -7.49
N ASN A 25 -1.73 3.63 -7.82
CA ASN A 25 -1.19 4.64 -8.72
C ASN A 25 -0.62 5.81 -7.93
N ILE A 26 0.56 6.29 -8.32
CA ILE A 26 1.11 7.53 -7.82
C ILE A 26 0.26 8.69 -8.36
N VAL A 27 -0.28 9.52 -7.47
CA VAL A 27 -1.02 10.70 -7.87
C VAL A 27 -0.03 11.76 -8.36
N SER A 28 -0.26 12.31 -9.56
CA SER A 28 0.57 13.38 -10.11
C SER A 28 0.60 14.58 -9.16
N GLN A 29 1.81 15.00 -8.81
CA GLN A 29 2.06 16.10 -7.86
C GLN A 29 2.28 17.44 -8.56
N HIS A 30 2.10 17.50 -9.89
CA HIS A 30 2.32 18.72 -10.64
C HIS A 30 1.23 19.76 -10.35
N GLY A 31 1.61 20.85 -9.67
CA GLY A 31 0.74 22.02 -9.41
C GLY A 31 -0.07 21.98 -8.10
N ASN A 32 -0.05 20.89 -7.33
CA ASN A 32 -0.74 20.81 -6.04
C ASN A 32 0.23 20.45 -4.91
N MET A 33 0.74 21.48 -4.24
CA MET A 33 1.71 21.40 -3.14
C MET A 33 1.15 20.65 -1.91
N ASN A 34 -0.17 20.44 -1.82
CA ASN A 34 -0.79 19.64 -0.75
C ASN A 34 -0.58 18.12 -0.92
N ASN A 35 -0.19 17.67 -2.12
CA ASN A 35 0.07 16.25 -2.42
C ASN A 35 1.53 15.85 -2.15
N LEU A 36 2.38 16.83 -1.86
CA LEU A 36 3.77 16.62 -1.46
C LEU A 36 3.90 17.08 -0.01
N ASN A 37 3.98 16.14 0.93
CA ASN A 37 4.42 16.52 2.27
C ASN A 37 5.93 16.75 2.22
N ALA A 38 6.31 17.98 1.85
CA ALA A 38 7.68 18.40 1.55
C ALA A 38 8.67 18.14 2.71
N GLY A 39 8.15 17.98 3.94
CA GLY A 39 8.95 17.64 5.12
C GLY A 39 9.20 16.14 5.34
N THR A 40 8.39 15.24 4.78
CA THR A 40 8.44 13.79 5.08
C THR A 40 8.89 12.90 3.92
N GLY A 41 9.00 13.44 2.69
CA GLY A 41 9.43 12.67 1.52
C GLY A 41 8.47 11.53 1.14
N THR A 42 7.18 11.68 1.49
CA THR A 42 6.12 10.72 1.19
C THR A 42 5.37 11.12 -0.09
N HIS A 43 4.99 10.14 -0.91
CA HIS A 43 4.16 10.38 -2.10
C HIS A 43 2.72 9.96 -1.84
N LEU A 44 1.75 10.76 -2.31
CA LEU A 44 0.34 10.35 -2.30
C LEU A 44 0.09 9.29 -3.37
N VAL A 45 -0.51 8.17 -2.96
CA VAL A 45 -0.95 7.08 -3.84
C VAL A 45 -2.41 6.77 -3.60
N ARG A 46 -3.07 6.24 -4.63
CA ARG A 46 -4.47 5.80 -4.60
C ARG A 46 -4.59 4.40 -5.12
N HIS A 47 -5.64 3.68 -4.73
CA HIS A 47 -5.97 2.43 -5.39
C HIS A 47 -6.05 2.63 -6.90
N ALA A 48 -5.37 1.77 -7.65
CA ALA A 48 -5.57 1.68 -9.07
C ALA A 48 -6.96 1.08 -9.31
N VAL A 49 -7.73 1.71 -10.20
CA VAL A 49 -9.08 1.29 -10.54
C VAL A 49 -9.22 1.11 -12.04
N TRP A 50 -10.03 0.15 -12.45
CA TRP A 50 -10.46 0.00 -13.84
C TRP A 50 -11.43 1.12 -14.22
N SER A 51 -11.79 1.21 -15.51
CA SER A 51 -12.74 2.21 -16.02
C SER A 51 -14.15 2.10 -15.40
N ASN A 52 -14.51 0.92 -14.87
CA ASN A 52 -15.76 0.67 -14.16
C ASN A 52 -15.69 1.01 -12.66
N GLY A 53 -14.55 1.51 -12.17
CA GLY A 53 -14.34 1.88 -10.76
C GLY A 53 -13.97 0.72 -9.83
N SER A 54 -13.89 -0.52 -10.31
CA SER A 54 -13.42 -1.63 -9.47
C SER A 54 -11.91 -1.58 -9.27
N ARG A 55 -11.43 -2.03 -8.10
CA ARG A 55 -10.01 -2.03 -7.77
C ARG A 55 -9.24 -3.01 -8.64
N ILE A 56 -8.08 -2.59 -9.11
CA ILE A 56 -7.12 -3.46 -9.79
C ILE A 56 -6.40 -4.30 -8.73
N SER A 57 -6.51 -5.60 -8.85
CA SER A 57 -5.85 -6.58 -7.99
C SER A 57 -5.48 -7.82 -8.78
N ASP A 58 -4.45 -8.52 -8.31
CA ASP A 58 -3.95 -9.73 -8.96
C ASP A 58 -3.46 -10.75 -7.92
N MET A 59 -3.20 -11.98 -8.37
CA MET A 59 -2.54 -13.02 -7.59
C MET A 59 -1.18 -13.31 -8.21
N ILE A 60 -0.10 -12.93 -7.51
CA ILE A 60 1.26 -13.13 -8.00
C ILE A 60 2.00 -14.18 -7.17
N PRO A 61 2.97 -14.93 -7.75
CA PRO A 61 3.88 -15.75 -6.97
C PRO A 61 4.64 -14.91 -5.94
N VAL A 62 4.84 -15.46 -4.73
CA VAL A 62 5.62 -14.78 -3.66
C VAL A 62 7.03 -14.44 -4.14
N THR A 63 7.60 -15.24 -5.05
CA THR A 63 8.93 -15.02 -5.63
C THR A 63 9.04 -13.75 -6.48
N GLN A 64 7.93 -13.12 -6.86
CA GLN A 64 7.91 -11.85 -7.58
C GLN A 64 7.89 -10.61 -6.66
N ILE A 65 7.84 -10.79 -5.34
CA ILE A 65 7.93 -9.68 -4.40
C ILE A 65 9.40 -9.22 -4.30
N HIS A 66 9.67 -8.00 -4.76
CA HIS A 66 11.02 -7.43 -4.74
C HIS A 66 11.38 -6.77 -3.40
N SER A 67 10.44 -6.04 -2.80
CA SER A 67 10.70 -5.30 -1.57
C SER A 67 9.41 -4.93 -0.83
N PRO A 68 9.47 -4.76 0.51
CA PRO A 68 8.35 -4.22 1.26
C PRO A 68 8.17 -2.73 0.99
N ALA A 69 6.92 -2.29 0.91
CA ALA A 69 6.54 -0.88 0.88
C ALA A 69 5.70 -0.54 2.11
N HIS A 70 5.84 0.69 2.61
CA HIS A 70 5.02 1.16 3.73
C HIS A 70 4.02 2.20 3.24
N LEU A 71 2.77 1.78 3.27
CA LEU A 71 1.61 2.60 2.98
C LEU A 71 0.96 3.02 4.30
N ILE A 72 0.75 4.32 4.45
CA ILE A 72 0.09 4.92 5.61
C ILE A 72 -1.27 5.47 5.13
N PRO A 73 -2.40 4.98 5.64
CA PRO A 73 -3.71 5.50 5.28
C PRO A 73 -3.81 7.02 5.48
N HIS A 74 -4.36 7.72 4.49
CA HIS A 74 -4.59 9.16 4.54
C HIS A 74 -6.11 9.43 4.61
N PHE A 75 -6.58 9.86 5.78
CA PHE A 75 -8.02 10.02 6.04
C PHE A 75 -8.58 11.39 5.60
N GLY A 76 -7.75 12.28 5.04
CA GLY A 76 -8.19 13.62 4.63
C GLY A 76 -8.81 14.41 5.80
N LYS A 77 -9.86 15.19 5.50
CA LYS A 77 -10.56 16.00 6.51
C LYS A 77 -11.51 15.20 7.39
N GLU A 78 -12.10 14.14 6.86
CA GLU A 78 -13.08 13.30 7.55
C GLU A 78 -12.76 11.83 7.30
N ALA A 79 -12.54 11.09 8.39
CA ALA A 79 -12.35 9.65 8.32
C ALA A 79 -13.68 8.93 8.11
N HIS A 80 -13.63 7.75 7.46
CA HIS A 80 -14.82 6.92 7.29
C HIS A 80 -15.39 6.51 8.68
N PRO A 81 -16.73 6.58 8.92
CA PRO A 81 -17.31 6.33 10.24
C PRO A 81 -17.00 4.94 10.84
N TRP A 82 -16.82 3.94 9.99
CA TRP A 82 -16.47 2.57 10.38
C TRP A 82 -14.98 2.24 10.26
N LEU A 83 -14.13 3.27 10.20
CA LEU A 83 -12.70 3.08 10.11
C LEU A 83 -12.16 2.52 11.42
N THR A 84 -11.54 1.36 11.34
CA THR A 84 -10.84 0.70 12.43
C THR A 84 -9.41 0.40 11.98
N SER A 85 -8.53 0.03 12.90
CA SER A 85 -7.18 -0.42 12.54
C SER A 85 -7.17 -1.62 11.60
N LYS A 86 -8.26 -2.40 11.55
CA LYS A 86 -8.40 -3.57 10.67
C LYS A 86 -9.01 -3.24 9.32
N SER A 87 -9.83 -2.19 9.24
CA SER A 87 -10.54 -1.79 8.02
C SER A 87 -9.93 -0.58 7.31
N CYS A 88 -8.87 0.01 7.87
CA CYS A 88 -8.30 1.25 7.34
C CYS A 88 -7.75 1.10 5.92
N TYR A 89 -7.15 -0.04 5.56
CA TYR A 89 -6.66 -0.27 4.19
C TYR A 89 -7.79 -0.54 3.19
N GLU A 90 -8.92 -1.06 3.66
CA GLU A 90 -10.07 -1.33 2.79
C GLU A 90 -10.94 -0.08 2.58
N LEU A 91 -11.09 0.75 3.61
CA LEU A 91 -11.99 1.91 3.60
C LEU A 91 -11.30 3.22 3.22
N SER A 92 -9.98 3.27 3.22
CA SER A 92 -9.24 4.46 2.76
C SER A 92 -9.15 4.50 1.24
N SER A 93 -9.27 5.70 0.68
CA SER A 93 -9.07 5.92 -0.76
C SER A 93 -7.65 6.39 -1.08
N ASP A 94 -7.03 7.09 -0.14
CA ASP A 94 -5.74 7.77 -0.28
C ASP A 94 -4.74 7.22 0.72
N PHE A 95 -3.47 7.10 0.31
CA PHE A 95 -2.38 6.58 1.14
C PHE A 95 -1.10 7.37 0.91
N TRP A 96 -0.29 7.51 1.94
CA TRP A 96 1.08 8.00 1.83
C TRP A 96 2.03 6.82 1.66
N LEU A 97 2.81 6.84 0.58
CA LEU A 97 3.92 5.92 0.37
C LEU A 97 5.19 6.53 0.98
N ASN A 98 5.74 5.87 1.99
CA ASN A 98 6.99 6.27 2.62
C ASN A 98 8.20 5.76 1.83
N LYS A 99 8.91 6.69 1.16
CA LYS A 99 10.10 6.40 0.35
C LYS A 99 11.29 5.89 1.18
N TYR A 100 11.36 6.22 2.47
CA TYR A 100 12.50 5.87 3.33
C TYR A 100 12.34 4.56 4.08
N TRP A 101 11.21 3.87 3.90
CA TRP A 101 10.93 2.62 4.63
C TRP A 101 11.99 1.54 4.44
N SER A 102 12.54 1.38 3.23
CA SER A 102 13.62 0.42 2.98
C SER A 102 14.92 0.76 3.72
N LYS A 103 15.18 2.05 3.98
CA LYS A 103 16.34 2.50 4.75
C LYS A 103 16.20 2.11 6.23
N GLU A 104 14.99 2.14 6.77
CA GLU A 104 14.70 1.73 8.15
C GLU A 104 15.01 0.24 8.36
N PHE A 105 14.72 -0.62 7.37
CA PHE A 105 15.12 -2.03 7.41
C PHE A 105 16.63 -2.20 7.42
N TYR A 106 17.36 -1.44 6.60
CA TYR A 106 18.82 -1.52 6.57
C TYR A 106 19.41 -1.26 7.97
N TYR A 107 18.96 -0.20 8.66
CA TYR A 107 19.43 0.10 10.02
C TYR A 107 18.99 -0.94 11.05
N THR A 108 17.77 -1.46 10.92
CA THR A 108 17.24 -2.47 11.85
C THR A 108 17.97 -3.81 11.72
N LEU A 109 18.41 -4.16 10.52
CA LEU A 109 19.13 -5.41 10.23
C LEU A 109 20.66 -5.29 10.35
N SER A 110 21.20 -4.08 10.46
CA SER A 110 22.63 -3.83 10.62
C SER A 110 23.09 -3.74 12.09
N THR A 111 22.23 -4.10 13.04
CA THR A 111 22.51 -4.12 14.49
C THR A 111 22.66 -5.57 14.94
#